data_AF-A0A6A3JMI0-F1
#
_entry.id   AF-A0A6A3JMI0-F1
#
_cell.length_a   1.000
_cell.length_b   1.000
_cell.length_c   1.000
_cell.angle_alpha   90.00
_cell.angle_beta   90.00
_cell.angle_gamma   90.00
#
_symmetry.space_group_name_H-M   'P 1'
#
loop_
_entity.id
_entity.type
_entity.pdbx_description
1 polymer ?
#
loop_
_entity_poly.entity_id
_entity_poly.type
_entity_poly.pdbx_seq_one_letter_code
_entity_poly.pdbx_strand_id
1 'polypeptide(L)'
;MRPAFDMEGQAAFDARDNAARDAILRGIPDADAKMVCHEAFARDMWISFENKKTKREYANYIFARELLYSNKYTRDSNLSD
;
A
#
# COMPACT_ATOMS: atom_id res chain seq x y z
N MET A 1 24.14 21.92 25.20
CA MET A 1 23.74 20.57 25.66
C MET A 1 22.33 20.32 25.13
N ARG A 2 22.15 19.46 24.12
CA ARG A 2 20.79 19.04 23.68
C ARG A 2 20.25 18.06 24.73
N PRO A 3 18.94 18.04 25.03
CA PRO A 3 18.42 17.07 26.00
C PRO A 3 18.69 15.66 25.48
N ALA A 4 19.00 14.74 26.39
CA ALA A 4 19.00 13.32 26.09
C ALA A 4 17.67 13.01 25.40
N PHE A 5 17.73 12.58 24.13
CA PHE A 5 16.56 12.04 23.46
C PHE A 5 15.92 11.02 24.42
N ASP A 6 14.60 10.98 24.47
CA ASP A 6 13.84 10.00 25.25
C ASP A 6 14.18 8.58 24.78
N MET A 7 15.31 8.04 25.26
CA MET A 7 15.88 6.77 24.84
C MET A 7 14.98 5.61 25.25
N GLU A 8 14.27 5.74 26.37
CA GLU A 8 13.27 4.77 26.82
C GLU A 8 12.05 4.76 25.90
N GLY A 9 11.55 5.94 25.52
CA GLY A 9 10.49 6.08 24.53
C GLY A 9 10.87 5.49 23.16
N GLN A 10 12.11 5.74 22.70
CA GLN A 10 12.61 5.17 21.45
C GLN A 10 12.74 3.65 21.52
N ALA A 11 13.33 3.11 22.59
CA ALA A 11 13.46 1.66 22.76
C ALA A 11 12.10 0.95 22.82
N ALA A 12 11.12 1.54 23.50
CA ALA A 12 9.77 1.02 23.57
C ALA A 12 9.06 1.06 22.20
N PHE A 13 9.28 2.10 21.42
CA PHE A 13 8.78 2.19 20.04
C PHE A 13 9.41 1.10 19.16
N ASP A 14 10.74 0.98 19.16
CA ASP A 14 11.48 0.01 18.33
C ASP A 14 11.06 -1.43 18.65
N ALA A 15 10.84 -1.74 19.94
CA ALA A 15 10.35 -3.05 20.35
C ALA A 15 8.95 -3.36 19.78
N ARG A 16 8.05 -2.39 19.81
CA ARG A 16 6.69 -2.53 19.26
C ARG A 16 6.70 -2.61 17.74
N ASP A 17 7.51 -1.79 17.09
CA ASP A 17 7.66 -1.80 15.64
C ASP A 17 8.18 -3.18 15.17
N ASN A 18 9.25 -3.67 15.77
CA ASN A 18 9.80 -4.99 15.44
C ASN A 18 8.80 -6.14 15.66
N ALA A 19 8.03 -6.10 16.75
CA ALA A 19 6.97 -7.09 17.00
C ALA A 19 5.87 -7.04 15.93
N ALA A 20 5.46 -5.84 15.51
CA ALA A 20 4.48 -5.66 14.44
C ALA A 20 5.03 -6.11 13.07
N ARG A 21 6.30 -5.84 12.77
CA ARG A 21 6.97 -6.32 11.55
C ARG A 21 6.96 -7.84 11.47
N ASP A 22 7.32 -8.52 12.56
CA ASP A 22 7.31 -10.00 12.62
C ASP A 22 5.90 -10.56 12.44
N ALA A 23 4.89 -9.95 13.09
CA ALA A 23 3.50 -10.35 12.93
C ALA A 23 3.00 -10.19 11.49
N ILE A 24 3.35 -9.08 10.82
CA ILE A 24 2.98 -8.86 9.41
C ILE A 24 3.63 -9.91 8.52
N LEU A 25 4.93 -10.16 8.66
CA LEU A 25 5.66 -11.11 7.81
C LEU A 25 5.14 -12.55 7.96
N ARG A 26 4.70 -12.94 9.15
CA ARG A 26 4.11 -14.27 9.41
C ARG A 26 2.64 -14.36 8.97
N GLY A 27 1.93 -13.24 8.92
CA GLY A 27 0.51 -13.17 8.61
C GLY A 27 0.18 -13.12 7.12
N ILE A 28 1.16 -12.87 6.25
CA ILE A 28 0.96 -12.72 4.80
C ILE A 28 1.69 -13.81 4.01
N PRO A 29 1.26 -14.12 2.77
CA PRO A 29 1.96 -15.09 1.92
C PRO A 29 3.40 -14.68 1.63
N ASP A 30 4.32 -15.65 1.51
CA ASP A 30 5.75 -15.41 1.27
C ASP A 30 6.06 -14.48 0.09
N ALA A 31 5.27 -14.57 -0.98
CA ALA A 31 5.41 -13.70 -2.14
C ALA A 31 5.18 -12.23 -1.78
N ASP A 32 4.16 -11.95 -0.96
CA ASP A 32 3.84 -10.61 -0.50
C ASP A 32 4.84 -10.16 0.59
N ALA A 33 5.29 -11.06 1.47
CA ALA A 33 6.29 -10.80 2.50
C ALA A 33 7.61 -10.30 1.93
N LYS A 34 8.14 -10.98 0.90
CA LYS A 34 9.35 -10.55 0.17
C LYS A 34 9.23 -9.16 -0.44
N MET A 35 8.01 -8.73 -0.76
CA MET A 35 7.77 -7.44 -1.40
C MET A 35 7.62 -6.27 -0.41
N VAL A 36 7.42 -6.53 0.88
CA VAL A 36 7.23 -5.50 1.91
C VAL A 36 8.31 -5.53 2.99
N CYS A 37 9.13 -6.57 3.08
CA CYS A 37 10.15 -6.71 4.12
C CYS A 37 11.25 -5.62 4.08
N HIS A 38 11.38 -4.89 2.97
CA HIS A 38 12.36 -3.83 2.77
C HIS A 38 11.95 -2.47 3.38
N GLU A 39 10.70 -2.32 3.83
CA GLU A 39 10.24 -1.06 4.42
C GLU A 39 10.87 -0.84 5.81
N ALA A 40 11.04 0.42 6.19
CA ALA A 40 11.74 0.81 7.42
C ALA A 40 10.91 0.59 8.69
N PHE A 41 9.59 0.64 8.61
CA PHE A 41 8.67 0.53 9.75
C PHE A 41 7.49 -0.39 9.44
N ALA A 42 6.92 -1.02 10.47
CA ALA A 42 5.76 -1.91 10.34
C ALA A 42 4.56 -1.22 9.66
N ARG A 43 4.35 0.06 9.97
CA ARG A 43 3.28 0.88 9.38
C ARG A 43 3.44 0.96 7.85
N ASP A 44 4.65 1.17 7.38
CA ASP A 44 4.93 1.30 5.95
C ASP A 44 4.82 -0.06 5.24
N MET A 45 5.23 -1.15 5.91
CA MET A 45 4.97 -2.51 5.44
C MET A 45 3.47 -2.76 5.23
N TRP A 46 2.64 -2.37 6.21
CA TRP A 46 1.19 -2.53 6.14
C TRP A 46 0.57 -1.72 5.01
N ILE A 47 0.92 -0.44 4.87
CA ILE A 47 0.43 0.44 3.80
C ILE A 47 0.85 -0.09 2.41
N SER A 48 2.10 -0.54 2.27
CA SER A 48 2.62 -1.12 1.03
C SER A 48 1.86 -2.40 0.65
N PHE A 49 1.56 -3.25 1.65
CA PHE A 49 0.75 -4.45 1.48
C PHE A 49 -0.69 -4.13 1.05
N GLU A 50 -1.39 -3.25 1.77
CA GLU A 50 -2.77 -2.85 1.46
C GLU A 50 -2.88 -2.21 0.08
N ASN A 51 -1.97 -1.32 -0.27
CA ASN A 51 -1.95 -0.67 -1.58
C ASN A 51 -1.78 -1.69 -2.71
N LYS A 52 -0.98 -2.74 -2.51
CA LYS A 52 -0.77 -3.80 -3.51
C LYS A 52 -1.99 -4.73 -3.63
N LYS A 53 -2.62 -5.12 -2.51
CA LYS A 53 -3.86 -5.91 -2.52
C LYS A 53 -5.01 -5.13 -3.18
N THR A 54 -5.22 -3.89 -2.74
CA THR A 54 -6.25 -3.00 -3.28
C THR A 54 -6.04 -2.72 -4.77
N LYS A 55 -4.80 -2.48 -5.22
CA LYS A 55 -4.50 -2.31 -6.64
C LYS A 55 -4.80 -3.58 -7.45
N ARG A 56 -4.55 -4.78 -6.92
CA ARG A 56 -4.83 -6.02 -7.65
C ARG A 56 -6.32 -6.31 -7.78
N GLU A 57 -7.09 -6.09 -6.71
CA GLU A 57 -8.52 -6.39 -6.68
C GLU A 57 -9.37 -5.32 -7.38
N TYR A 58 -8.95 -4.05 -7.30
CA TYR A 58 -9.66 -2.93 -7.94
C TYR A 58 -9.01 -2.42 -9.23
N ALA A 59 -7.93 -3.03 -9.72
CA ALA A 59 -7.31 -2.66 -11.00
C ALA A 59 -8.32 -2.62 -12.15
N ASN A 60 -9.17 -3.65 -12.24
CA ASN A 60 -10.19 -3.72 -13.29
C ASN A 60 -11.22 -2.59 -13.17
N TYR A 61 -11.64 -2.24 -11.95
CA TYR A 61 -12.57 -1.13 -11.71
C TYR A 61 -11.93 0.23 -12.02
N ILE A 62 -10.69 0.47 -11.58
CA ILE A 62 -9.94 1.70 -11.84
C ILE A 62 -9.74 1.88 -13.35
N PHE A 63 -9.31 0.83 -14.04
CA PHE A 63 -9.10 0.84 -15.49
C PHE A 63 -10.41 1.07 -16.25
N ALA A 64 -11.48 0.35 -15.91
CA ALA A 64 -12.78 0.54 -16.55
C ALA A 64 -13.32 1.96 -16.34
N ARG A 65 -13.12 2.53 -15.15
CA ARG A 65 -13.52 3.90 -14.81
C ARG A 65 -12.69 4.93 -15.58
N GLU A 66 -11.38 4.76 -15.67
CA GLU A 66 -10.52 5.60 -16.52
C GLU A 66 -10.98 5.53 -17.97
N LEU A 67 -11.22 4.32 -18.52
CA LEU A 67 -11.70 4.15 -19.89
C LEU A 67 -13.04 4.86 -20.12
N LEU A 68 -13.96 4.79 -19.15
CA LEU A 68 -15.26 5.44 -19.22
C LEU A 68 -15.15 6.98 -19.24
N TYR A 69 -14.28 7.57 -18.42
CA TYR A 69 -14.11 9.03 -18.35
C TYR A 69 -13.14 9.59 -19.40
N SER A 70 -12.19 8.79 -19.90
CA SER A 70 -11.28 9.16 -20.99
C SER A 70 -11.98 9.13 -22.35
N ASN A 71 -13.01 8.29 -22.51
CA ASN A 71 -13.90 8.39 -23.66
C ASN A 71 -14.76 9.65 -23.50
N LYS A 72 -14.31 10.76 -24.10
CA LYS A 72 -15.21 11.89 -24.38
C LYS A 72 -16.35 11.33 -25.21
N TYR A 73 -17.58 11.35 -24.69
CA TYR A 73 -18.77 11.02 -25.46
C TYR A 73 -18.80 11.93 -26.69
N THR A 74 -18.40 11.41 -27.85
CA THR A 74 -18.59 12.08 -29.13
C THR A 74 -19.99 11.74 -29.61
N ARG A 75 -20.92 12.68 -29.41
CA ARG A 75 -22.32 12.60 -29.88
C ARG A 75 -22.41 12.43 -31.41
N ASP A 76 -21.31 12.59 -32.14
CA ASP A 76 -21.24 12.58 -33.60
C ASP A 76 -20.75 11.24 -34.18
N SER A 77 -21.00 10.12 -33.50
CA SER A 77 -20.99 8.82 -34.20
C SER A 77 -22.31 8.70 -34.95
N ASN A 78 -22.39 9.38 -36.09
CA ASN A 78 -23.47 9.16 -37.05
C ASN A 78 -23.51 7.66 -37.35
N LEU A 79 -24.59 7.01 -36.92
CA LEU A 79 -24.99 5.70 -37.40
C LEU A 79 -25.62 5.90 -38.79
N SER A 80 -24.76 6.24 -39.75
CA SER A 80 -25.07 6.30 -41.18
C SER A 80 -23.95 5.56 -41.90
N ASP A 81 -24.22 4.31 -42.27
CA ASP A 81 -24.78 3.98 -43.58
C ASP A 81 -25.71 2.76 -43.47
#